data_AF-A0A252E1P8-F1
#
_entry.id   AF-A0A252E1P8-F1
#
_cell.length_a   1.000
_cell.length_b   1.000
_cell.length_c   1.000
_cell.angle_alpha   90.00
_cell.angle_beta   90.00
_cell.angle_gamma   90.00
#
_symmetry.space_group_name_H-M   'P 1'
#
loop_
_entity.id
_entity.type
_entity.pdbx_description
1 polymer ?
#
loop_
_entity_poly.entity_id
_entity_poly.type
_entity_poly.pdbx_seq_one_letter_code
_entity_poly.pdbx_strand_id
1 'polypeptide(L)'
;MEKDNLALACHRCNERHYNFTTATDPKTQEQVPLFHPRQQKWSDHFIWTKNGIKILGTTSTGRATSEKFDFNDERRDEPSIQVARRFWVEAGWHPPQSDPRQE
;
A
#
# COMPACT_ATOMS: atom_id res chain seq x y z
N MET A 1 -9.27 -18.25 -8.20
CA MET A 1 -8.68 -16.92 -8.40
C MET A 1 -9.60 -16.15 -9.32
N GLU A 2 -10.24 -15.12 -8.80
CA GLU A 2 -11.19 -14.28 -9.57
C GLU A 2 -10.40 -13.32 -10.47
N LYS A 3 -10.76 -13.23 -11.75
CA LYS A 3 -10.00 -12.42 -12.74
C LYS A 3 -10.00 -10.94 -12.40
N ASP A 4 -11.09 -10.46 -11.81
CA ASP A 4 -11.27 -9.05 -11.49
C ASP A 4 -10.46 -8.62 -10.26
N ASN A 5 -9.92 -9.57 -9.49
CA ASN A 5 -9.02 -9.31 -8.37
C ASN A 5 -7.53 -9.34 -8.77
N LEU A 6 -7.21 -9.49 -10.07
CA LEU A 6 -5.84 -9.45 -10.54
C LEU A 6 -5.33 -8.00 -10.65
N ALA A 7 -4.14 -7.75 -10.08
CA ALA A 7 -3.43 -6.47 -10.15
C ALA A 7 -1.98 -6.69 -10.60
N LEU A 8 -1.41 -5.69 -11.28
CA LEU A 8 0.00 -5.71 -11.65
C LEU A 8 0.87 -5.57 -10.40
N ALA A 9 1.79 -6.52 -10.21
CA ALA A 9 2.76 -6.51 -9.14
C ALA A 9 4.08 -7.09 -9.64
N CYS A 10 5.21 -6.61 -9.12
CA CYS A 10 6.49 -7.27 -9.33
C CYS A 10 6.49 -8.63 -8.61
N HIS A 11 7.39 -9.55 -8.99
CA HIS A 11 7.50 -10.87 -8.37
C HIS A 11 7.50 -10.81 -6.83
N ARG A 12 8.34 -9.93 -6.26
CA ARG A 12 8.49 -9.74 -4.80
C ARG A 12 7.19 -9.30 -4.12
N CYS A 13 6.44 -8.39 -4.73
CA CYS A 13 5.17 -7.93 -4.19
C CYS A 13 4.07 -8.98 -4.39
N ASN A 14 4.08 -9.69 -5.52
CA ASN A 14 3.12 -10.72 -5.83
C ASN A 14 3.19 -11.91 -4.86
N GLU A 15 4.39 -12.29 -4.40
CA GLU A 15 4.57 -13.30 -3.36
C GLU A 15 3.92 -12.92 -2.02
N ARG A 16 3.92 -11.62 -1.68
CA ARG A 16 3.27 -11.13 -0.45
C ARG A 16 1.75 -11.01 -0.60
N HIS A 17 1.28 -10.67 -1.80
CA HIS A 17 -0.14 -10.55 -2.10
C HIS A 17 -0.81 -11.93 -2.22
N TYR A 18 -0.15 -12.83 -2.94
CA TYR A 18 -0.61 -14.19 -3.25
C TYR A 18 -2.10 -14.23 -3.59
N ASN A 19 -2.88 -15.09 -2.94
CA ASN A 19 -4.34 -15.16 -3.08
C ASN A 19 -5.08 -14.57 -1.87
N PHE A 20 -4.41 -13.74 -1.05
CA PHE A 20 -5.03 -13.18 0.15
C PHE A 20 -6.12 -12.16 -0.22
N THR A 21 -7.29 -12.32 0.36
CA THR A 21 -8.43 -11.39 0.21
C THR A 21 -8.81 -10.71 1.52
N THR A 22 -8.27 -11.18 2.65
CA THR A 22 -8.49 -10.61 3.99
C THR A 22 -7.19 -10.53 4.77
N ALA A 23 -7.14 -9.62 5.75
CA ALA A 23 -6.06 -9.52 6.72
C ALA A 23 -6.57 -8.91 8.04
N THR A 24 -5.81 -9.10 9.11
CA THR A 24 -6.09 -8.47 10.40
C THR A 24 -5.67 -7.00 10.37
N ASP A 25 -6.58 -6.09 10.74
CA ASP A 25 -6.21 -4.69 10.98
C ASP A 25 -5.35 -4.60 12.24
N PRO A 26 -4.10 -4.10 12.17
CA PRO A 26 -3.23 -4.00 13.34
C PRO A 26 -3.83 -3.13 14.46
N LYS A 27 -4.73 -2.18 14.15
CA LYS A 27 -5.33 -1.30 15.15
C LYS A 27 -6.51 -1.93 15.88
N THR A 28 -7.45 -2.54 15.15
CA THR A 28 -8.68 -3.10 15.75
C THR A 28 -8.58 -4.58 16.09
N GLN A 29 -7.57 -5.28 15.55
CA GLN A 29 -7.42 -6.74 15.63
C GLN A 29 -8.54 -7.53 14.95
N GLU A 30 -9.38 -6.86 14.15
CA GLU A 30 -10.44 -7.50 13.39
C GLU A 30 -9.95 -7.96 12.02
N GLN A 31 -10.47 -9.08 11.54
CA GLN A 31 -10.23 -9.52 10.17
C GLN A 31 -11.11 -8.69 9.22
N VAL A 32 -10.47 -8.00 8.29
CA VAL A 32 -11.13 -7.12 7.31
C VAL A 32 -10.72 -7.50 5.88
N PRO A 33 -11.55 -7.17 4.87
CA PRO A 33 -11.16 -7.30 3.47
C PRO A 33 -9.93 -6.45 3.16
N LEU A 34 -9.04 -7.01 2.34
CA LEU A 34 -7.93 -6.28 1.73
C LEU A 34 -8.43 -5.36 0.62
N PHE A 35 -7.64 -4.32 0.32
CA PHE A 35 -7.99 -3.33 -0.68
C PHE A 35 -8.11 -3.94 -2.08
N HIS A 36 -9.20 -3.60 -2.77
CA HIS A 36 -9.48 -4.09 -4.11
C HIS A 36 -9.33 -2.95 -5.14
N PRO A 37 -8.19 -2.85 -5.85
CA PRO A 37 -7.85 -1.69 -6.68
C PRO A 37 -8.79 -1.42 -7.85
N ARG A 38 -9.61 -2.39 -8.27
CA ARG A 38 -10.61 -2.21 -9.33
C ARG A 38 -11.99 -1.78 -8.83
N GLN A 39 -12.25 -1.90 -7.53
CA GLN A 39 -13.57 -1.65 -6.93
C GLN A 39 -13.53 -0.47 -5.94
N GLN A 40 -12.36 -0.16 -5.39
CA GLN A 40 -12.18 0.86 -4.36
C GLN A 40 -11.27 1.97 -4.85
N LYS A 41 -11.54 3.21 -4.41
CA LYS A 41 -10.68 4.36 -4.71
C LYS A 41 -9.51 4.40 -3.75
N TRP A 42 -8.32 4.62 -4.28
CA TRP A 42 -7.09 4.72 -3.49
C TRP A 42 -7.17 5.79 -2.39
N SER A 43 -7.65 6.99 -2.75
CA SER A 43 -7.76 8.15 -1.85
C SER A 43 -8.66 7.94 -0.64
N ASP A 44 -9.58 6.97 -0.70
CA ASP A 44 -10.51 6.69 0.39
C ASP A 44 -9.83 5.87 1.49
N HIS A 45 -8.74 5.17 1.17
CA HIS A 45 -8.09 4.18 2.03
C HIS A 45 -6.66 4.53 2.40
N PHE A 46 -5.99 5.33 1.58
CA PHE A 46 -4.56 5.60 1.68
C PHE A 46 -4.24 7.08 1.53
N ILE A 47 -3.20 7.51 2.25
CA ILE A 47 -2.60 8.83 2.12
C ILE A 47 -1.08 8.70 2.14
N TRP A 48 -0.39 9.56 1.37
CA TRP A 48 1.07 9.64 1.43
C TRP A 48 1.53 10.51 2.60
N THR A 49 2.67 10.17 3.19
CA THR A 49 3.34 11.07 4.13
C THR A 49 3.73 12.39 3.46
N LYS A 50 3.92 13.45 4.26
CA LYS A 50 4.35 14.77 3.76
C LYS A 50 5.65 14.75 2.95
N ASN A 51 6.50 13.74 3.12
CA ASN A 51 7.71 13.54 2.30
C ASN A 51 7.50 12.61 1.10
N GLY A 52 6.31 12.00 0.93
CA GLY A 52 5.95 11.21 -0.25
C GLY A 52 6.56 9.80 -0.28
N ILE A 53 7.16 9.36 0.83
CA ILE A 53 7.93 8.12 0.90
C ILE A 53 7.08 6.94 1.40
N LYS A 54 6.20 7.18 2.37
CA LYS A 54 5.40 6.14 3.01
C LYS A 54 3.92 6.30 2.67
N ILE A 55 3.25 5.16 2.58
CA ILE A 55 1.80 5.04 2.48
C ILE A 55 1.25 4.78 3.88
N LEU A 56 0.22 5.52 4.25
CA LEU A 56 -0.51 5.34 5.50
C LEU A 56 -1.94 4.89 5.20
N GLY A 57 -2.37 3.80 5.84
CA GLY A 57 -3.76 3.37 5.79
C GLY A 57 -4.65 4.21 6.69
N THR A 58 -5.66 4.88 6.14
CA THR A 58 -6.60 5.73 6.89
C THR A 58 -7.82 4.96 7.39
N THR A 59 -8.19 3.87 6.72
CA THR A 59 -9.26 2.95 7.13
C THR A 59 -8.72 1.61 7.63
N SER A 60 -9.58 0.77 8.23
CA SER A 60 -9.18 -0.58 8.64
C SER A 60 -8.69 -1.43 7.47
N THR A 61 -9.39 -1.40 6.32
CA THR A 61 -8.92 -2.01 5.05
C THR A 61 -7.58 -1.45 4.62
N GLY A 62 -7.38 -0.13 4.66
CA GLY A 62 -6.11 0.50 4.28
C GLY A 62 -4.95 0.06 5.18
N ARG A 63 -5.14 0.05 6.50
CA ARG A 63 -4.13 -0.40 7.47
C ARG A 63 -3.80 -1.88 7.31
N ALA A 64 -4.83 -2.72 7.26
CA ALA A 64 -4.67 -4.17 7.06
C ALA A 64 -3.94 -4.49 5.76
N THR A 65 -4.26 -3.75 4.67
CA THR A 65 -3.58 -3.91 3.37
C THR A 65 -2.13 -3.47 3.42
N SER A 66 -1.87 -2.25 3.91
CA SER A 66 -0.52 -1.70 4.00
C SER A 66 0.39 -2.60 4.83
N GLU A 67 -0.13 -3.13 5.94
CA GLU A 67 0.57 -4.08 6.80
C GLU A 67 0.75 -5.41 6.07
N LYS A 68 -0.32 -6.08 5.64
CA LYS A 68 -0.26 -7.41 5.02
C LYS A 68 0.72 -7.45 3.85
N PHE A 69 0.65 -6.47 2.95
CA PHE A 69 1.46 -6.38 1.74
C PHE A 69 2.80 -5.68 1.95
N ASP A 70 3.02 -5.08 3.11
CA ASP A 70 4.23 -4.34 3.46
C ASP A 70 4.56 -3.26 2.41
N PHE A 71 3.60 -2.38 2.15
CA PHE A 71 3.70 -1.29 1.15
C PHE A 71 4.89 -0.35 1.37
N ASN A 72 5.41 -0.32 2.60
CA ASN A 72 6.53 0.51 3.00
C ASN A 72 7.83 -0.30 3.10
N ASP A 73 7.85 -1.60 2.79
CA ASP A 73 9.05 -2.45 2.86
C ASP A 73 9.77 -2.36 4.22
N GLU A 74 8.99 -2.34 5.31
CA GLU A 74 9.46 -2.16 6.69
C GLU A 74 9.80 -3.48 7.38
N ARG A 75 9.39 -4.62 6.81
CA ARG A 75 9.71 -5.94 7.37
C ARG A 75 11.07 -6.50 6.95
N ARG A 76 11.85 -5.75 6.17
CA ARG A 76 13.15 -6.16 5.65
C ARG A 76 14.26 -5.27 6.22
N ASP A 77 15.46 -5.83 6.33
CA ASP A 77 16.64 -5.11 6.81
C ASP A 77 17.00 -3.92 5.91
N GLU A 78 16.68 -4.01 4.62
CA GLU A 78 16.88 -2.94 3.64
C GLU A 78 15.54 -2.46 3.06
N PRO A 79 15.10 -1.21 3.34
CA PRO A 79 13.82 -0.68 2.87
C PRO A 79 13.90 -0.17 1.42
N SER A 80 14.26 -1.05 0.49
CA SER A 80 14.56 -0.76 -0.92
C SER A 80 13.49 0.10 -1.61
N ILE A 81 12.21 -0.13 -1.30
CA ILE A 81 11.10 0.66 -1.85
C ILE A 81 11.11 2.11 -1.33
N GLN A 82 11.39 2.33 -0.05
CA GLN A 82 11.50 3.69 0.50
C GLN A 82 12.70 4.42 -0.09
N VAL A 83 13.82 3.72 -0.30
CA VAL A 83 15.01 4.30 -0.93
C VAL A 83 14.71 4.75 -2.36
N ALA A 84 14.07 3.91 -3.17
CA ALA A 84 13.67 4.27 -4.53
C ALA A 84 12.71 5.47 -4.54
N ARG A 85 11.69 5.48 -3.66
CA ARG A 85 10.73 6.58 -3.56
C ARG A 85 11.39 7.92 -3.21
N ARG A 86 12.48 7.94 -2.44
CA ARG A 86 13.22 9.20 -2.19
C ARG A 86 13.71 9.83 -3.48
N PHE A 87 14.37 9.04 -4.34
CA PHE A 87 14.85 9.53 -5.63
C PHE A 87 13.71 9.93 -6.57
N TRP A 88 12.59 9.20 -6.55
CA TRP A 88 11.42 9.55 -7.35
C TRP A 88 10.72 10.82 -6.88
N VAL A 89 10.71 11.08 -5.57
CA VAL A 89 10.21 12.34 -5.00
C VAL A 89 11.10 13.50 -5.41
N GLU A 90 12.43 13.35 -5.31
CA GLU A 90 13.40 14.36 -5.76
C GLU A 90 13.27 14.66 -7.26
N ALA A 91 12.98 13.64 -8.07
CA ALA A 91 12.72 13.77 -9.50
C ALA A 91 11.31 14.28 -9.85
N GLY A 92 10.41 14.46 -8.87
CA GLY A 92 9.03 14.89 -9.07
C GLY A 92 8.12 13.84 -9.74
N TRP A 93 8.53 12.57 -9.77
CA TRP A 93 7.75 11.47 -10.35
C TRP A 93 6.73 10.87 -9.38
N HIS A 94 6.92 11.10 -8.08
CA HIS A 94 6.16 10.43 -7.04
C HIS A 94 5.97 11.33 -5.80
N PRO A 95 4.84 11.23 -5.06
CA PRO A 95 3.61 10.51 -5.39
C PRO A 95 2.82 11.18 -6.53
N PRO A 96 1.81 10.48 -7.10
CA PRO A 96 0.88 11.10 -8.04
C PRO A 96 0.26 12.38 -7.45
N GLN A 97 0.18 13.45 -8.24
CA GLN A 97 -0.34 14.74 -7.77
C GLN A 97 -1.80 14.67 -7.30
N SER A 98 -2.57 13.72 -7.84
CA SER A 98 -3.96 13.47 -7.46
C SER A 98 -4.11 12.71 -6.15
N ASP A 99 -3.04 12.08 -5.65
CA ASP A 99 -3.13 11.29 -4.42
C ASP A 99 -3.09 12.21 -3.20
N PRO A 100 -3.89 11.91 -2.17
CA PRO A 100 -3.88 12.70 -0.95
C PRO A 100 -2.53 12.59 -0.24
N ARG A 101 -2.11 13.67 0.43
CA ARG A 101 -0.88 13.76 1.20
C ARG A 101 -1.16 14.43 2.54
N GLN A 102 -0.46 14.01 3.59
CA GLN A 102 -0.48 14.72 4.87
C GLN A 102 -0.02 16.17 4.69
N GLU A 103 -0.68 17.09 5.42
CA GLU A 103 -0.37 18.52 5.45
C GLU A 103 1.03 18.84 6.02
#